data_AF-A0AAJ1UJ55-F1
#
_entry.id   AF-A0AAJ1UJ55-F1
#
_cell.length_a   1.000
_cell.length_b   1.000
_cell.length_c   1.000
_cell.angle_alpha   90.00
_cell.angle_beta   90.00
_cell.angle_gamma   90.00
#
_symmetry.space_group_name_H-M   'P 1'
#
loop_
_entity.id
_entity.type
_entity.pdbx_description
1 polymer ?
#
loop_
_entity_poly.entity_id
_entity_poly.type
_entity_poly.pdbx_seq_one_letter_code
_entity_poly.pdbx_strand_id
1 'polypeptide(L)'
;YLDKDSQLGWHGSAFQIVSDVLEKAPAADKAKLYRALTEERAREFSFYSSLGVEPMMPLYGLDRLDHEYKDCKGWTYSLKAMKQLNIHNIVLADKIWKPQDTFQNQCIFSIDSVTQ
;
A
#
# COMPACT_ATOMS: atom_id res chain seq x y z
N TYR A 1 3.94 -3.53 17.06
CA TYR A 1 4.70 -4.75 17.38
C TYR A 1 4.44 -5.75 16.28
N LEU A 2 5.45 -6.49 15.83
CA LEU A 2 5.32 -7.60 14.88
C LEU A 2 5.91 -8.86 15.50
N ASP A 3 5.15 -9.93 15.45
CA ASP A 3 5.61 -11.28 15.77
C ASP A 3 6.28 -11.90 14.55
N LYS A 4 6.95 -13.04 14.76
CA LYS A 4 7.69 -13.75 13.70
C LYS A 4 6.90 -13.88 12.40
N ASP A 5 5.64 -14.28 12.48
CA ASP A 5 4.81 -14.62 11.32
C ASP A 5 3.75 -13.55 11.00
N SER A 6 3.84 -12.35 11.59
CA SER A 6 2.93 -11.25 11.28
C SER A 6 2.99 -10.88 9.79
N GLN A 7 1.84 -10.77 9.14
CA GLN A 7 1.73 -10.26 7.77
C GLN A 7 1.39 -8.76 7.81
N LEU A 8 2.18 -7.93 7.12
CA LEU A 8 1.94 -6.49 7.06
C LEU A 8 2.10 -5.96 5.64
N GLY A 9 1.10 -5.23 5.18
CA GLY A 9 1.11 -4.51 3.92
C GLY A 9 0.01 -3.43 3.94
N TRP A 10 0.14 -2.47 3.04
CA TRP A 10 -0.85 -1.42 2.83
C TRP A 10 -1.40 -1.58 1.44
N HIS A 11 -2.72 -1.61 1.30
CA HIS A 11 -3.41 -1.82 0.03
C HIS A 11 -4.49 -0.77 -0.15
N GLY A 12 -4.50 -0.13 -1.32
CA GLY A 12 -5.50 0.85 -1.70
C GLY A 12 -5.14 2.25 -1.23
N SER A 13 -5.52 3.22 -2.06
CA SER A 13 -5.31 4.65 -1.82
C SER A 13 -6.31 5.44 -2.63
N ALA A 14 -6.72 6.61 -2.16
CA ALA A 14 -7.45 7.58 -2.98
C ALA A 14 -6.62 8.05 -4.21
N PHE A 15 -5.30 7.83 -4.21
CA PHE A 15 -4.42 8.08 -5.34
C PHE A 15 -4.32 6.93 -6.34
N GLN A 16 -4.93 5.77 -6.06
CA GLN A 16 -4.94 4.66 -7.01
C GLN A 16 -5.62 5.06 -8.32
N ILE A 17 -5.24 4.40 -9.42
CA ILE A 17 -5.84 4.65 -10.72
C ILE A 17 -7.28 4.14 -10.69
N VAL A 18 -8.24 5.07 -10.74
CA VAL A 18 -9.68 4.79 -10.74
C VAL A 18 -10.37 5.28 -12.02
N SER A 19 -9.62 5.43 -13.11
CA SER A 19 -10.11 5.90 -14.41
C SER A 19 -11.36 5.16 -14.83
N ASP A 20 -11.33 3.82 -14.76
CA ASP A 20 -12.45 2.96 -15.16
C ASP A 20 -13.72 3.21 -14.35
N VAL A 21 -13.59 3.46 -13.04
CA VAL A 21 -14.74 3.70 -12.15
C VAL A 21 -15.35 5.07 -12.45
N LEU A 22 -14.51 6.09 -12.64
CA LEU A 22 -14.94 7.45 -12.94
C LEU A 22 -15.53 7.57 -14.35
N GLU A 23 -14.99 6.83 -15.32
CA GLU A 23 -15.47 6.79 -16.70
C GLU A 23 -16.86 6.16 -16.78
N LYS A 24 -17.06 5.04 -16.08
CA LYS A 24 -18.32 4.26 -16.06
C LYS A 24 -19.42 4.89 -15.19
N ALA A 25 -19.10 5.88 -14.37
CA ALA A 25 -20.10 6.55 -13.53
C ALA A 25 -21.14 7.34 -14.36
N PRO A 26 -22.42 7.40 -13.92
CA PRO A 26 -23.42 8.26 -14.55
C PRO A 26 -22.97 9.72 -14.59
N ALA A 27 -23.28 10.45 -15.67
CA ALA A 27 -22.84 11.83 -15.86
C ALA A 27 -23.24 12.76 -14.70
N ALA A 28 -24.43 12.53 -14.11
CA ALA A 28 -24.92 13.29 -12.96
C ALA A 28 -24.07 13.11 -11.69
N ASP A 29 -23.39 11.96 -11.55
CA ASP A 29 -22.61 11.62 -10.35
C ASP A 29 -21.12 11.94 -10.49
N LYS A 30 -20.61 12.11 -11.72
CA LYS A 30 -19.17 12.32 -11.99
C LYS A 30 -18.60 13.48 -11.17
N ALA A 31 -19.25 14.65 -11.19
CA ALA A 31 -18.77 15.82 -10.45
C ALA A 31 -18.69 15.56 -8.93
N LYS A 32 -19.67 14.84 -8.38
CA LYS A 32 -19.71 14.45 -6.96
C LYS A 32 -18.58 13.47 -6.63
N LEU A 33 -18.35 12.48 -7.50
CA LEU A 33 -17.28 11.50 -7.33
C LEU A 33 -15.88 12.13 -7.43
N TYR A 34 -15.66 13.02 -8.40
CA TYR A 34 -14.39 13.76 -8.51
C TYR A 34 -14.11 14.61 -7.28
N ARG A 35 -15.13 15.31 -6.77
CA ARG A 35 -15.01 16.11 -5.56
C ARG A 35 -14.67 15.23 -4.36
N ALA A 36 -15.43 14.14 -4.14
CA ALA A 36 -15.16 13.21 -3.06
C ALA A 36 -13.73 12.66 -3.16
N LEU A 37 -13.31 12.18 -4.34
CA LEU A 37 -11.95 11.65 -4.55
C LEU A 37 -10.86 12.69 -4.25
N THR A 38 -11.09 13.95 -4.61
CA THR A 38 -10.14 15.03 -4.32
C THR A 38 -10.02 15.29 -2.82
N GLU A 39 -11.16 15.33 -2.11
CA GLU A 39 -11.22 15.50 -0.65
C GLU A 39 -10.55 14.31 0.07
N GLU A 40 -10.78 13.08 -0.40
CA GLU A 40 -10.16 11.85 0.10
C GLU A 40 -8.64 11.87 -0.07
N ARG A 41 -8.14 12.24 -1.26
CA ARG A 41 -6.70 12.39 -1.55
C ARG A 41 -6.04 13.39 -0.61
N ALA A 42 -6.65 14.56 -0.42
CA ALA A 42 -6.12 15.56 0.49
C ALA A 42 -6.08 15.07 1.94
N ARG A 43 -7.13 14.37 2.39
CA ARG A 43 -7.19 13.81 3.74
C ARG A 43 -6.14 12.71 3.94
N GLU A 44 -6.03 11.77 3.01
CA GLU A 44 -5.07 10.67 3.06
C GLU A 44 -3.63 11.19 3.06
N PHE A 45 -3.32 12.14 2.17
CA PHE A 45 -2.00 12.77 2.11
C PHE A 45 -1.64 13.47 3.43
N SER A 46 -2.58 14.24 3.98
CA SER A 46 -2.39 14.95 5.25
C SER A 46 -2.20 13.97 6.42
N PHE A 47 -2.99 12.89 6.46
CA PHE A 47 -2.87 11.87 7.48
C PHE A 47 -1.47 11.22 7.49
N TYR A 48 -1.00 10.68 6.37
CA TYR A 48 0.33 10.07 6.30
C TYR A 48 1.46 11.08 6.56
N SER A 49 1.34 12.29 6.01
CA SER A 49 2.29 13.38 6.27
C SER A 49 2.37 13.72 7.76
N SER A 50 1.23 13.75 8.47
CA SER A 50 1.19 14.02 9.92
C SER A 50 1.88 12.94 10.76
N LEU A 51 1.94 11.71 10.24
CA LEU A 51 2.68 10.60 10.83
C LEU A 51 4.17 10.61 10.46
N GLY A 52 4.59 11.52 9.57
CA GLY A 52 5.94 11.56 9.02
C GLY A 52 6.25 10.42 8.05
N VAL A 53 5.23 9.77 7.49
CA VAL A 53 5.34 8.60 6.61
C VAL A 53 5.11 9.02 5.16
N GLU A 54 5.76 8.34 4.21
CA GLU A 54 5.61 8.61 2.77
C GLU A 54 4.14 8.44 2.32
N PRO A 55 3.44 9.52 1.90
CA PRO A 55 2.01 9.45 1.58
C PRO A 55 1.65 8.49 0.44
N MET A 56 2.58 8.25 -0.48
CA MET A 56 2.37 7.34 -1.61
C MET A 56 2.63 5.87 -1.24
N MET A 57 2.99 5.57 0.02
CA MET A 57 3.31 4.22 0.48
C MET A 57 2.28 3.14 0.10
N PRO A 58 0.95 3.37 0.13
CA PRO A 58 -0.02 2.31 -0.14
C PRO A 58 -0.06 1.89 -1.61
N LEU A 59 0.50 2.70 -2.52
CA LEU A 59 0.55 2.39 -3.95
C LEU A 59 1.72 1.48 -4.33
N TYR A 60 2.81 1.46 -3.57
CA TYR A 60 4.04 0.77 -4.02
C TYR A 60 3.85 -0.71 -4.30
N GLY A 61 3.13 -1.42 -3.43
CA GLY A 61 2.89 -2.84 -3.68
C GLY A 61 1.75 -3.09 -4.65
N LEU A 62 0.77 -2.19 -4.74
CA LEU A 62 -0.31 -2.29 -5.72
C LEU A 62 0.24 -2.17 -7.14
N ASP A 63 1.07 -1.14 -7.38
CA ASP A 63 1.73 -0.91 -8.67
C ASP A 63 2.56 -2.11 -9.12
N ARG A 64 3.38 -2.66 -8.22
CA ARG A 64 4.19 -3.86 -8.51
C ARG A 64 3.36 -5.12 -8.70
N LEU A 65 2.26 -5.28 -7.95
CA LEU A 65 1.33 -6.39 -8.17
C LEU A 65 0.71 -6.32 -9.57
N ASP A 66 0.31 -5.13 -10.01
CA ASP A 66 -0.34 -4.90 -11.30
C ASP A 66 0.63 -4.99 -12.49
N HIS A 67 1.94 -4.77 -12.29
CA HIS A 67 2.92 -4.70 -13.38
C HIS A 67 3.98 -5.82 -13.37
N GLU A 68 4.56 -6.13 -12.23
CA GLU A 68 5.73 -7.03 -12.09
C GLU A 68 5.35 -8.43 -11.57
N TYR A 69 4.41 -8.50 -10.63
CA TYR A 69 4.09 -9.71 -9.86
C TYR A 69 2.63 -10.16 -10.04
N LYS A 70 2.13 -10.10 -11.27
CA LYS A 70 0.72 -10.39 -11.60
C LYS A 70 0.20 -11.76 -11.14
N ASP A 71 1.09 -12.73 -10.98
CA ASP A 71 0.74 -14.09 -10.55
C ASP A 71 0.70 -14.26 -9.02
N CYS A 72 1.11 -13.23 -8.27
CA CYS A 72 1.05 -13.21 -6.81
C CYS A 72 -0.33 -12.76 -6.30
N LYS A 73 -0.62 -13.11 -5.05
CA LYS A 73 -1.85 -12.73 -4.33
C LYS A 73 -1.72 -11.42 -3.56
N GLY A 74 -0.50 -10.95 -3.34
CA GLY A 74 -0.24 -9.78 -2.52
C GLY A 74 1.24 -9.58 -2.24
N TRP A 75 1.53 -8.73 -1.27
CA TRP A 75 2.89 -8.34 -0.92
C TRP A 75 3.08 -8.13 0.58
N THR A 76 4.34 -8.02 0.96
CA THR A 76 4.82 -7.52 2.25
C THR A 76 5.99 -6.58 2.02
N TYR A 77 6.52 -5.98 3.09
CA TYR A 77 7.68 -5.13 3.04
C TYR A 77 8.79 -5.70 3.91
N SER A 78 10.04 -5.57 3.49
CA SER A 78 11.16 -5.73 4.40
C SER A 78 11.22 -4.57 5.41
N LEU A 79 11.91 -4.79 6.53
CA LEU A 79 12.23 -3.70 7.48
C LEU A 79 13.04 -2.58 6.80
N LYS A 80 13.85 -2.92 5.79
CA LYS A 80 14.62 -1.95 5.03
C LYS A 80 13.71 -1.04 4.20
N ALA A 81 12.77 -1.63 3.46
CA ALA A 81 11.81 -0.88 2.65
C ALA A 81 10.91 0.02 3.53
N MET A 82 10.44 -0.50 4.67
CA MET A 82 9.65 0.31 5.60
C MET A 82 10.42 1.50 6.16
N LYS A 83 11.73 1.36 6.44
CA LYS A 83 12.57 2.50 6.82
C LYS A 83 12.69 3.54 5.70
N GLN A 84 12.73 3.13 4.44
CA GLN A 84 12.76 4.06 3.30
C GLN A 84 11.43 4.83 3.14
N LEU A 85 10.33 4.28 3.64
CA LEU A 85 9.01 4.92 3.71
C LEU A 85 8.81 5.73 5.00
N ASN A 86 9.88 5.98 5.77
CA ASN A 86 9.87 6.65 7.08
C ASN A 86 9.08 5.94 8.19
N ILE A 87 8.90 4.62 8.09
CA ILE A 87 8.24 3.81 9.12
C ILE A 87 9.33 3.24 10.04
N HIS A 88 9.56 3.93 11.16
CA HIS A 88 10.66 3.63 12.08
C HIS A 88 10.24 2.96 13.38
N ASN A 89 8.96 3.01 13.74
CA ASN A 89 8.42 2.58 15.03
C ASN A 89 8.02 1.08 15.06
N ILE A 90 8.72 0.24 14.30
CA ILE A 90 8.46 -1.21 14.27
C ILE A 90 9.30 -1.90 15.34
N VAL A 91 8.59 -2.50 16.30
CA VAL A 91 9.17 -3.33 17.36
C VAL A 91 8.90 -4.80 17.04
N LEU A 92 9.95 -5.60 16.92
CA LEU A 92 9.84 -7.06 16.74
C LEU A 92 9.79 -7.73 18.12
N ALA A 93 8.74 -8.50 18.40
CA ALA A 93 8.58 -9.15 19.70
C ALA A 93 9.78 -10.06 20.03
N ASP A 94 10.19 -10.89 19.06
CA ASP A 94 11.26 -11.89 19.22
C ASP A 94 12.54 -11.55 18.44
N LYS A 95 12.70 -10.28 18.02
CA LYS A 95 13.79 -9.82 17.11
C LYS A 95 13.84 -10.52 15.74
N ILE A 96 12.87 -11.38 15.44
CA ILE A 96 12.73 -12.09 14.17
C ILE A 96 11.39 -11.68 13.58
N TRP A 97 11.41 -11.33 12.29
CA TRP A 97 10.21 -11.17 11.50
C TRP A 97 10.45 -11.79 10.13
N LYS A 98 9.63 -12.78 9.80
CA LYS A 98 9.71 -13.58 8.59
C LYS A 98 8.27 -13.86 8.13
N PRO A 99 7.60 -12.87 7.51
CA PRO A 99 6.26 -13.06 6.97
C PRO A 99 6.23 -14.21 5.96
N GLN A 100 5.06 -14.82 5.79
CA GLN A 100 4.88 -15.90 4.83
C GLN A 100 5.00 -15.35 3.40
N ASP A 101 5.66 -16.10 2.54
CA ASP A 101 5.83 -15.80 1.12
C ASP A 101 4.75 -16.46 0.24
N THR A 102 3.76 -17.11 0.86
CA THR A 102 2.67 -17.79 0.16
C THR A 102 1.33 -17.67 0.89
N PHE A 103 0.25 -17.62 0.12
CA PHE A 103 -1.13 -17.71 0.61
C PHE A 103 -1.98 -18.45 -0.42
N GLN A 104 -2.71 -19.48 0.01
CA GLN A 104 -3.53 -20.33 -0.88
C GLN A 104 -2.76 -20.87 -2.10
N ASN A 105 -1.52 -21.36 -1.89
CA ASN A 105 -0.63 -21.87 -2.94
C ASN A 105 -0.23 -20.83 -4.01
N GLN A 106 -0.38 -19.54 -3.72
CA GLN A 106 0.07 -18.45 -4.59
C GLN A 106 1.07 -17.56 -3.85
N CYS A 107 1.96 -16.90 -4.58
CA CYS A 107 3.04 -16.12 -3.98
C CYS A 107 2.54 -14.85 -3.28
N ILE A 108 3.26 -14.46 -2.24
CA ILE A 108 3.30 -13.12 -1.64
C ILE A 108 4.73 -12.63 -1.83
N PHE A 109 4.92 -11.57 -2.61
CA PHE A 109 6.26 -11.04 -2.84
C PHE A 109 6.69 -10.07 -1.73
N SER A 110 7.99 -9.95 -1.49
CA SER A 110 8.55 -8.97 -0.55
C SER A 110 9.08 -7.76 -1.30
N ILE A 111 8.69 -6.57 -0.84
CA ILE A 111 9.29 -5.31 -1.30
C ILE A 111 10.51 -5.03 -0.43
N ASP A 112 11.69 -5.22 -1.01
CA ASP A 112 12.97 -5.08 -0.31
C ASP A 112 13.60 -3.70 -0.46
N SER A 113 13.16 -2.93 -1.46
CA SER A 113 13.56 -1.54 -1.63
C SER A 113 12.52 -0.72 -2.36
N VAL A 114 12.42 0.53 -1.95
CA VAL A 114 11.60 1.58 -2.53
C VAL A 114 12.54 2.52 -3.26
N THR A 115 12.49 2.52 -4.59
CA THR A 115 13.16 3.53 -5.42
C THR A 115 12.23 4.74 -5.54
N GLN A 116 12.77 5.93 -5.25
CA GLN A 116 12.14 7.21 -5.56
C GLN A 116 12.41 7.59 -7.01
#